data_AF-A0A6H9UR15-F1
#
_entry.id   AF-A0A6H9UR15-F1
#
_cell.length_a   1.000
_cell.length_b   1.000
_cell.length_c   1.000
_cell.angle_alpha   90.00
_cell.angle_beta   90.00
_cell.angle_gamma   90.00
#
_symmetry.space_group_name_H-M   'P 1'
#
loop_
_entity.id
_entity.type
_entity.pdbx_description
1 polymer ?
#
loop_
_entity_poly.entity_id
_entity_poly.type
_entity_poly.pdbx_seq_one_letter_code
_entity_poly.pdbx_strand_id
1 'polypeptide(L)'
;MNKKTGIKAAVVTAGLLFAAATPALATTVDVGGGRWSYDEGANTAWSNYKHPSKQHSSSVKIGRTTFASGCASAGNWSLASGTKNGGSISYYYKTSC
;
A
#
# COMPACT_ATOMS: atom_id res chain seq x y z
N MET A 1 5.77 6.46 69.06
CA MET A 1 6.45 5.49 68.17
C MET A 1 5.81 5.60 66.79
N ASN A 2 6.54 6.17 65.83
CA ASN A 2 6.01 6.59 64.53
C ASN A 2 6.23 5.48 63.50
N LYS A 3 5.17 4.91 62.93
CA LYS A 3 5.27 3.95 61.82
C LYS A 3 5.03 4.68 60.50
N LYS A 4 6.10 4.97 59.76
CA LYS A 4 6.03 5.44 58.36
C LYS A 4 6.08 4.20 57.46
N THR A 5 4.94 3.78 56.92
CA THR A 5 4.86 2.73 55.91
C THR A 5 5.20 3.33 54.55
N GLY A 6 6.38 2.99 54.04
CA GLY A 6 6.86 3.44 52.74
C GLY A 6 6.12 2.76 51.59
N ILE A 7 5.37 3.53 50.81
CA ILE A 7 4.83 3.10 49.52
C ILE A 7 5.98 3.14 48.52
N LYS A 8 6.47 1.96 48.10
CA LYS A 8 7.38 1.83 46.96
C LYS A 8 6.53 1.91 45.69
N ALA A 9 6.47 3.09 45.08
CA ALA A 9 5.84 3.28 43.78
C ALA A 9 6.67 2.54 42.71
N ALA A 10 6.11 1.47 42.16
CA ALA A 10 6.66 0.81 40.97
C ALA A 10 6.26 1.63 39.74
N VAL A 11 7.21 2.34 39.15
CA VAL A 11 7.02 3.02 37.86
C VAL A 11 7.07 1.95 36.77
N VAL A 12 5.91 1.60 36.21
CA VAL A 12 5.81 0.74 35.02
C VAL A 12 6.06 1.62 33.81
N THR A 13 7.25 1.52 33.22
CA THR A 13 7.58 2.17 31.95
C THR A 13 6.89 1.41 30.82
N ALA A 14 5.71 1.86 30.39
CA ALA A 14 5.07 1.37 29.18
C ALA A 14 5.89 1.85 27.97
N GLY A 15 6.75 0.97 27.43
CA GLY A 15 7.45 1.23 26.19
C GLY A 15 6.46 1.29 25.03
N LEU A 16 6.09 2.50 24.60
CA LEU A 16 5.42 2.69 23.31
C LEU A 16 6.43 2.36 22.21
N LEU A 17 6.31 1.16 21.65
CA LEU A 17 6.96 0.83 20.38
C LEU A 17 6.25 1.64 19.30
N PHE A 18 6.76 2.84 19.01
CA PHE A 18 6.43 3.54 17.77
C PHE A 18 7.05 2.74 16.63
N ALA A 19 6.26 1.83 16.04
CA ALA A 19 6.60 1.24 14.77
C ALA A 19 6.60 2.39 13.74
N ALA A 20 7.79 2.86 13.39
CA ALA A 20 7.97 3.81 12.31
C ALA A 20 7.55 3.13 11.00
N ALA A 21 6.34 3.38 10.54
CA ALA A 21 5.93 3.00 9.20
C ALA A 21 6.71 3.90 8.23
N THR A 22 7.69 3.33 7.51
CA THR A 22 8.31 4.01 6.38
C THR A 22 7.21 4.35 5.38
N PRO A 23 6.96 5.63 5.04
CA PRO A 23 5.97 5.97 4.04
C PRO A 23 6.41 5.38 2.70
N ALA A 24 5.55 4.55 2.11
CA ALA A 24 5.72 4.03 0.76
C ALA A 24 5.61 5.22 -0.22
N LEU A 25 6.73 5.63 -0.81
CA LEU A 25 6.81 6.72 -1.76
C LEU A 25 6.33 6.24 -3.13
N ALA A 26 5.01 6.23 -3.33
CA ALA A 26 4.39 5.76 -4.57
C ALA A 26 4.98 6.41 -5.82
N THR A 27 5.62 5.60 -6.66
CA THR A 27 6.10 6.05 -7.97
C THR A 27 4.90 6.41 -8.83
N THR A 28 4.86 7.66 -9.27
CA THR A 28 3.76 8.18 -10.08
C THR A 28 4.29 8.83 -11.34
N VAL A 29 3.85 8.33 -12.50
CA VAL A 29 4.32 8.72 -13.82
C VAL A 29 3.17 8.89 -14.79
N ASP A 30 3.31 9.82 -15.74
CA ASP A 30 2.37 9.98 -16.84
C ASP A 30 2.80 9.10 -18.02
N VAL A 31 2.00 8.09 -18.35
CA VAL A 31 2.29 7.06 -19.36
C VAL A 31 1.02 6.67 -20.10
N GLY A 32 1.13 6.31 -21.39
CA GLY A 32 -0.01 5.81 -22.15
C GLY A 32 -1.19 6.78 -22.27
N GLY A 33 -0.96 8.10 -22.12
CA GLY A 33 -2.00 9.13 -22.13
C GLY A 33 -2.78 9.29 -20.82
N GLY A 34 -2.38 8.56 -19.77
CA GLY A 34 -2.95 8.64 -18.43
C GLY A 34 -1.87 8.75 -17.36
N ARG A 35 -2.29 8.61 -16.11
CA ARG A 35 -1.42 8.64 -14.94
C ARG A 35 -1.38 7.28 -14.27
N TRP A 36 -0.19 6.77 -14.06
CA TRP A 36 0.07 5.48 -13.43
C TRP A 36 0.79 5.69 -12.11
N SER A 37 0.28 5.09 -11.04
CA SER A 37 0.83 5.17 -9.69
C SER A 37 0.94 3.77 -9.11
N TYR A 38 2.14 3.34 -8.75
CA TYR A 38 2.40 2.00 -8.25
C TYR A 38 3.44 2.04 -7.13
N ASP A 39 3.31 1.12 -6.18
CA ASP A 39 4.27 0.97 -5.08
C ASP A 39 4.09 -0.35 -4.32
N GLU A 40 4.97 -0.59 -3.34
CA GLU A 40 4.81 -1.63 -2.36
C GLU A 40 4.96 -1.10 -0.93
N GLY A 41 3.98 -1.42 -0.10
CA GLY A 41 4.08 -1.27 1.35
C GLY A 41 4.79 -2.46 2.00
N ALA A 42 4.76 -2.48 3.34
CA ALA A 42 5.32 -3.56 4.14
C ALA A 42 4.72 -4.94 3.79
N ASN A 43 3.39 -5.00 3.61
CA ASN A 43 2.66 -6.26 3.42
C ASN A 43 1.80 -6.29 2.15
N THR A 44 1.73 -5.20 1.39
CA THR A 44 0.86 -5.09 0.21
C THR A 44 1.62 -4.44 -0.94
N ALA A 45 1.17 -4.70 -2.16
CA ALA A 45 1.62 -4.01 -3.36
C ALA A 45 0.41 -3.57 -4.18
N TRP A 46 0.51 -2.45 -4.89
CA TRP A 46 -0.58 -1.93 -5.70
C TRP A 46 -0.11 -1.32 -7.01
N SER A 47 -1.02 -1.31 -7.98
CA SER A 47 -0.88 -0.67 -9.28
C SER A 47 -2.19 0.03 -9.61
N ASN A 48 -2.15 1.36 -9.66
CA ASN A 48 -3.31 2.21 -9.91
C ASN A 48 -3.09 2.98 -11.21
N TYR A 49 -4.05 2.92 -12.13
CA TYR A 49 -3.95 3.63 -13.40
C TYR A 49 -5.20 4.47 -13.66
N LYS A 50 -5.04 5.68 -14.19
CA LYS A 50 -6.15 6.55 -14.59
C LYS A 50 -5.93 7.05 -16.00
N HIS A 51 -6.84 6.73 -16.91
CA HIS A 51 -6.87 7.30 -18.25
C HIS A 51 -8.03 8.31 -18.38
N PRO A 52 -7.83 9.54 -18.89
CA PRO A 52 -8.87 10.56 -18.92
C PRO A 52 -10.01 10.26 -19.89
N SER A 53 -9.74 9.59 -21.02
CA SER A 53 -10.69 9.42 -22.12
C SER A 53 -10.97 7.97 -22.57
N LYS A 54 -10.33 6.96 -21.98
CA LYS A 54 -10.45 5.56 -22.42
C LYS A 54 -10.77 4.65 -21.24
N GLN A 55 -11.50 3.57 -21.50
CA GLN A 55 -11.57 2.46 -20.56
C GLN A 55 -10.19 1.83 -20.43
N HIS A 56 -9.84 1.46 -19.21
CA HIS A 56 -8.49 1.04 -18.86
C HIS A 56 -8.53 0.06 -17.69
N SER A 57 -7.41 -0.60 -17.41
CA SER A 57 -7.28 -1.49 -16.27
C SER A 57 -5.86 -1.47 -15.71
N SER A 58 -5.68 -2.01 -14.51
CA SER A 58 -4.40 -2.17 -13.86
C SER A 58 -4.33 -3.53 -13.17
N SER A 59 -3.12 -4.02 -12.97
CA SER A 59 -2.89 -5.24 -12.21
C SER A 59 -1.56 -5.21 -11.49
N VAL A 60 -1.48 -5.97 -10.41
CA VAL A 60 -0.24 -6.26 -9.70
C VAL A 60 -0.07 -7.78 -9.64
N LYS A 61 1.13 -8.25 -9.95
CA LYS A 61 1.50 -9.66 -9.84
C LYS A 61 2.46 -9.81 -8.68
N ILE A 62 2.16 -10.77 -7.79
CA ILE A 62 2.96 -11.08 -6.61
C ILE A 62 3.25 -12.57 -6.65
N GLY A 63 4.50 -12.92 -6.99
CA GLY A 63 4.90 -14.29 -7.28
C GLY A 63 4.10 -14.85 -8.47
N ARG A 64 3.26 -15.86 -8.19
CA ARG A 64 2.41 -16.51 -9.20
C ARG A 64 0.98 -15.95 -9.27
N THR A 65 0.59 -15.11 -8.31
CA THR A 65 -0.78 -14.59 -8.21
C THR A 65 -0.88 -13.23 -8.86
N THR A 66 -1.90 -13.03 -9.69
CA THR A 66 -2.21 -11.74 -10.32
C THR A 66 -3.49 -11.18 -9.72
N PHE A 67 -3.42 -9.95 -9.23
CA PHE A 67 -4.55 -9.18 -8.74
C PHE A 67 -4.88 -8.10 -9.76
N ALA A 68 -6.07 -8.14 -10.34
CA ALA A 68 -6.51 -7.20 -11.37
C ALA A 68 -7.69 -6.37 -10.87
N SER A 69 -7.76 -5.12 -11.30
CA SER A 69 -8.81 -4.17 -10.97
C SER A 69 -10.14 -4.40 -11.69
N GLY A 70 -10.12 -5.14 -12.80
CA GLY A 70 -11.17 -5.06 -13.83
C GLY A 70 -11.09 -3.76 -14.64
N CYS A 71 -12.07 -3.56 -15.52
CA CYS A 71 -12.11 -2.40 -16.41
C CYS A 71 -12.73 -1.19 -15.71
N ALA A 72 -11.97 -0.10 -15.62
CA ALA A 72 -12.42 1.19 -15.14
C ALA A 72 -12.86 2.09 -16.30
N SER A 73 -13.94 2.84 -16.10
CA SER A 73 -14.40 3.86 -17.05
C SER A 73 -13.41 5.02 -17.16
N ALA A 74 -13.43 5.72 -18.30
CA ALA A 74 -12.63 6.91 -18.52
C ALA A 74 -12.78 7.94 -17.37
N GLY A 75 -11.68 8.57 -16.98
CA GLY A 75 -11.62 9.55 -15.90
C GLY A 75 -11.58 8.97 -14.48
N ASN A 76 -11.90 7.68 -14.31
CA ASN A 76 -11.80 7.01 -13.02
C ASN A 76 -10.44 6.35 -12.83
N TRP A 77 -10.13 5.97 -11.59
CA TRP A 77 -8.96 5.16 -11.29
C TRP A 77 -9.32 3.69 -11.35
N SER A 78 -8.50 2.94 -12.06
CA SER A 78 -8.35 1.51 -11.94
C SER A 78 -7.47 1.20 -10.74
N LEU A 79 -7.99 0.42 -9.77
CA LEU A 79 -7.30 0.10 -8.52
C LEU A 79 -7.02 -1.41 -8.43
N ALA A 80 -5.75 -1.79 -8.42
CA ALA A 80 -5.35 -3.18 -8.22
C ALA A 80 -4.38 -3.27 -7.04
N SER A 81 -4.67 -4.15 -6.08
CA SER A 81 -3.80 -4.37 -4.93
C SER A 81 -3.82 -5.84 -4.51
N GLY A 82 -2.73 -6.28 -3.89
CA GLY A 82 -2.59 -7.64 -3.37
C GLY A 82 -1.66 -7.71 -2.17
N THR A 83 -1.83 -8.75 -1.36
CA THR A 83 -0.99 -9.03 -0.21
C THR A 83 0.30 -9.74 -0.64
N LYS A 84 1.43 -9.28 -0.11
CA LYS A 84 2.75 -9.85 -0.36
C LYS A 84 2.83 -11.25 0.23
N ASN A 85 3.38 -12.19 -0.54
CA ASN A 85 3.57 -13.59 -0.15
C ASN A 85 5.04 -14.02 -0.22
N GLY A 86 5.97 -13.06 -0.18
CA GLY A 86 7.41 -13.29 -0.36
C GLY A 86 7.85 -13.49 -1.82
N GLY A 87 6.91 -13.46 -2.78
CA GLY A 87 7.23 -13.51 -4.21
C GLY A 87 7.65 -12.15 -4.79
N SER A 88 8.28 -12.19 -5.96
CA SER A 88 8.60 -10.99 -6.74
C SER A 88 7.35 -10.20 -7.13
N ILE A 89 7.45 -8.88 -7.10
CA ILE A 89 6.35 -7.97 -7.39
C ILE A 89 6.54 -7.36 -8.77
N SER A 90 5.45 -7.27 -9.53
CA SER A 90 5.44 -6.61 -10.84
C SER A 90 4.14 -5.84 -11.01
N TYR A 91 4.25 -4.62 -11.56
CA TYR A 91 3.13 -3.71 -11.72
C TYR A 91 2.80 -3.57 -13.21
N TYR A 92 1.52 -3.54 -13.52
CA TYR A 92 1.04 -3.40 -14.89
C TYR A 92 -0.13 -2.42 -14.98
N TYR A 93 -0.23 -1.78 -16.14
CA TYR A 93 -1.36 -0.98 -16.56
C TYR A 93 -1.73 -1.33 -18.00
N LYS A 94 -2.99 -1.08 -18.36
CA LYS A 94 -3.50 -1.22 -19.72
C LYS A 94 -4.33 0.00 -20.07
N THR A 95 -4.05 0.59 -21.22
CA THR A 95 -4.79 1.74 -21.79
C THR A 95 -6.10 1.34 -22.48
N SER A 96 -6.41 0.05 -22.48
CA SER A 96 -7.61 -0.52 -23.06
C SER A 96 -8.07 -1.73 -22.25
N CYS A 97 -9.38 -1.84 -22.13
CA CYS A 97 -10.09 -3.09 -22.06
C CYS A 97 -10.78 -3.28 -23.43
#